data_AF-A0A7J7JLE8-F1
#
_entry.id   AF-A0A7J7JLE8-F1
#
_cell.length_a   1.000
_cell.length_b   1.000
_cell.length_c   1.000
_cell.angle_alpha   90.00
_cell.angle_beta   90.00
_cell.angle_gamma   90.00
#
_symmetry.space_group_name_H-M   'P 1'
#
loop_
_entity.id
_entity.type
_entity.pdbx_description
1 polymer ?
#
loop_
_entity_poly.entity_id
_entity_poly.type
_entity_poly.pdbx_seq_one_letter_code
_entity_poly.pdbx_strand_id
1 'polypeptide(L)'
;MDVCRFVSITSSAAAKLFNIYPQKGRLAVGSDADIVVWNPSASKTISAKTQLAANDFNIFENVEVHGLPVAVICNGRVSYTEGSVYATPSSGRFVPTPPNSVYVYGRVEARDMSLAPQKVSREPYEGETVSTADTTDGKQSCHETPVKEENVLPTQVSDHFHQRPPTRAGGRNMQESSFSLTGEQFDDRKYSRPSSRVLGPPGGRSSGLW
;
A
#
# COMPACT_ATOMS: atom_id res chain seq x y z
N MET A 1 -29.89 5.39 5.72
CA MET A 1 -28.68 5.42 6.57
C MET A 1 -28.94 6.40 7.71
N ASP A 2 -28.63 6.03 8.95
CA ASP A 2 -28.89 6.91 10.10
C ASP A 2 -27.87 8.07 10.21
N VAL A 3 -28.20 9.11 10.98
CA VAL A 3 -27.36 10.32 11.13
C VAL A 3 -26.03 10.01 11.82
N CYS A 4 -26.00 9.12 12.81
CA CYS A 4 -24.78 8.74 13.51
C CYS A 4 -23.83 7.98 12.58
N ARG A 5 -24.36 7.15 11.69
CA ARG A 5 -23.61 6.45 10.65
C ARG A 5 -23.07 7.45 9.64
N PHE A 6 -23.84 8.49 9.27
CA PHE A 6 -23.36 9.57 8.39
C PHE A 6 -22.14 10.26 8.97
N VAL A 7 -22.20 10.64 10.26
CA VAL A 7 -21.04 11.18 10.98
C VAL A 7 -19.88 10.19 11.00
N SER A 8 -20.17 8.91 11.22
CA SER A 8 -19.14 7.86 11.27
C SER A 8 -18.37 7.75 9.96
N ILE A 9 -19.03 7.75 8.79
CA ILE A 9 -18.34 7.54 7.50
C ILE A 9 -17.66 8.81 6.98
N THR A 10 -18.16 9.98 7.35
CA THR A 10 -17.64 11.27 6.88
C THR A 10 -16.50 11.80 7.75
N SER A 11 -16.45 11.44 9.04
CA SER A 11 -15.48 12.01 9.97
C SER A 11 -14.91 11.01 10.97
N SER A 12 -15.74 10.36 11.80
CA SER A 12 -15.22 9.59 12.95
C SER A 12 -14.37 8.38 12.54
N ALA A 13 -14.73 7.69 11.45
CA ALA A 13 -13.94 6.56 10.95
C ALA A 13 -12.58 7.01 10.41
N ALA A 14 -12.53 8.12 9.68
CA ALA A 14 -11.27 8.70 9.21
C ALA A 14 -10.38 9.10 10.40
N ALA A 15 -10.94 9.77 11.41
CA ALA A 15 -10.18 10.15 12.60
C ALA A 15 -9.61 8.94 13.36
N LYS A 16 -10.38 7.85 13.48
CA LYS A 16 -9.90 6.59 14.08
C LYS A 16 -8.81 5.93 13.24
N LEU A 17 -8.99 5.88 11.92
CA LEU A 17 -8.03 5.30 10.98
C LEU A 17 -6.68 6.03 11.04
N PHE A 18 -6.71 7.36 11.04
CA PHE A 18 -5.52 8.23 11.10
C PHE A 18 -5.01 8.50 12.53
N ASN A 19 -5.52 7.78 13.53
CA ASN A 19 -5.05 7.85 14.92
C ASN A 19 -5.17 9.24 15.59
N ILE A 20 -6.21 9.99 15.24
CA ILE A 20 -6.49 11.34 15.77
C ILE A 20 -7.88 11.44 16.41
N TYR A 21 -8.48 10.31 16.76
CA TYR A 21 -9.72 10.26 17.53
C TYR A 21 -9.41 10.17 19.04
N PRO A 22 -10.06 10.94 19.93
CA PRO A 22 -11.22 11.81 19.69
C PRO A 22 -10.87 13.28 19.39
N GLN A 23 -9.60 13.63 19.14
CA GLN A 23 -9.23 15.01 18.81
C GLN A 23 -10.06 15.56 17.64
N LYS A 24 -10.32 14.74 16.61
CA LYS A 24 -11.24 15.04 15.51
C LYS A 24 -12.34 14.01 15.36
N GLY A 25 -13.41 14.38 14.65
CA GLY A 25 -14.51 13.47 14.29
C GLY A 25 -15.42 13.09 15.47
N ARG A 26 -15.40 13.86 16.57
CA ARG A 26 -16.33 13.74 17.69
C ARG A 26 -16.59 15.11 18.31
N LEU A 27 -17.84 15.37 18.70
CA LEU A 27 -18.18 16.48 19.58
C LEU A 27 -18.06 16.01 21.03
N ALA A 28 -16.96 16.38 21.68
CA ALA A 28 -16.70 16.09 23.08
C ALA A 28 -15.77 17.15 23.68
N VAL A 29 -15.78 17.30 25.00
CA VAL A 29 -14.83 18.17 25.70
C VAL A 29 -13.40 17.68 25.43
N GLY A 30 -12.52 18.60 25.03
CA GLY A 30 -11.13 18.30 24.65
C GLY A 30 -10.91 17.95 23.17
N SER A 31 -11.97 17.80 22.37
CA SER A 31 -11.86 17.70 20.91
C SER A 31 -11.62 19.07 20.26
N ASP A 32 -11.01 19.07 19.08
CA ASP A 32 -10.87 20.28 18.26
C ASP A 32 -12.27 20.79 17.87
N ALA A 33 -12.46 22.11 17.89
CA ALA A 33 -13.70 22.77 17.50
C ALA A 33 -13.82 22.88 15.96
N ASP A 34 -13.82 21.72 15.30
CA ASP A 34 -14.15 21.55 13.88
C ASP A 34 -15.60 21.06 13.77
N ILE A 35 -16.53 21.99 13.57
CA ILE A 35 -17.96 21.79 13.76
C ILE A 35 -18.72 22.29 12.55
N VAL A 36 -19.73 21.52 12.10
CA VAL A 36 -20.65 21.95 11.05
C VAL A 36 -22.05 22.05 11.65
N VAL A 37 -22.69 23.21 11.51
CA VAL A 37 -24.11 23.39 11.78
C VAL A 37 -24.86 22.98 10.52
N TRP A 38 -25.64 21.91 10.60
CA TRP A 38 -26.26 21.27 9.44
C TRP A 38 -27.78 21.45 9.44
N ASN A 39 -28.35 21.94 8.35
CA ASN A 39 -29.80 22.02 8.16
C ASN A 39 -30.27 20.89 7.23
N PRO A 40 -30.92 19.83 7.75
CA PRO A 40 -31.37 18.69 6.95
C PRO A 40 -32.54 19.02 6.02
N SER A 41 -33.29 20.08 6.29
CA SER A 41 -34.46 20.49 5.51
C SER A 41 -34.13 21.44 4.36
N ALA A 42 -32.95 22.04 4.37
CA ALA A 42 -32.49 22.88 3.27
C ALA A 42 -32.13 22.01 2.05
N SER A 43 -32.46 22.49 0.85
CA SER A 43 -32.06 21.87 -0.42
C SER A 43 -31.39 22.87 -1.35
N LYS A 44 -30.56 22.35 -2.26
CA LYS A 44 -30.06 23.10 -3.40
C LYS A 44 -29.79 22.17 -4.58
N THR A 45 -29.82 22.73 -5.77
CA THR A 45 -29.27 22.08 -6.96
C THR A 45 -27.78 22.40 -7.07
N ILE A 46 -26.94 21.38 -7.21
CA ILE A 46 -25.50 21.57 -7.44
C ILE A 46 -25.28 22.14 -8.84
N SER A 47 -24.47 23.20 -8.93
CA SER A 47 -24.08 23.80 -10.20
C SER A 47 -22.64 24.33 -10.18
N ALA A 48 -21.93 24.20 -11.29
CA ALA A 48 -20.62 24.77 -11.52
C ALA A 48 -20.60 26.30 -11.40
N LYS A 49 -21.75 26.96 -11.61
CA LYS A 49 -21.86 28.44 -11.46
C LYS A 49 -21.82 28.91 -10.01
N THR A 50 -22.19 28.04 -9.06
CA THR A 50 -22.32 28.39 -7.64
C THR A 50 -21.29 27.69 -6.76
N GLN A 51 -20.42 26.87 -7.33
CA GLN A 51 -19.36 26.19 -6.59
C GLN A 51 -18.22 27.15 -6.22
N LEU A 52 -17.51 26.82 -5.15
CA LEU A 52 -16.31 27.52 -4.72
C LEU A 52 -15.03 26.90 -5.31
N ALA A 53 -15.14 25.77 -6.01
CA ALA A 53 -14.01 25.13 -6.66
C ALA A 53 -13.52 25.99 -7.84
N ALA A 54 -12.21 25.99 -8.09
CA ALA A 54 -11.60 26.77 -9.17
C ALA A 54 -11.90 26.24 -10.59
N ASN A 55 -12.41 25.01 -10.69
CA ASN A 55 -12.77 24.40 -11.97
C ASN A 55 -14.07 25.00 -12.51
N ASP A 56 -14.22 24.94 -13.83
CA ASP A 56 -15.35 25.48 -14.60
C ASP A 56 -16.48 24.46 -14.84
N PHE A 57 -16.32 23.20 -14.39
CA PHE A 57 -17.34 22.15 -14.46
C PHE A 57 -17.58 21.49 -13.09
N ASN A 58 -18.71 20.80 -12.97
CA ASN A 58 -19.03 19.96 -11.82
C ASN A 58 -19.60 18.61 -12.29
N ILE A 59 -19.07 17.51 -11.77
CA ILE A 59 -19.53 16.15 -12.13
C ILE A 59 -20.94 15.84 -11.60
N PHE A 60 -21.45 16.64 -10.66
CA PHE A 60 -22.77 16.54 -10.05
C PHE A 60 -23.71 17.65 -10.52
N GLU A 61 -23.50 18.22 -11.71
CA GLU A 61 -24.37 19.27 -12.26
C GLU A 61 -25.84 18.84 -12.28
N ASN A 62 -26.74 19.74 -11.87
CA ASN A 62 -28.19 19.54 -11.81
C ASN A 62 -28.67 18.48 -10.81
N VAL A 63 -27.82 17.99 -9.91
CA VAL A 63 -28.23 17.08 -8.83
C VAL A 63 -28.84 17.90 -7.69
N GLU A 64 -30.09 17.62 -7.33
CA GLU A 64 -30.72 18.17 -6.13
C GLU A 64 -30.24 17.40 -4.89
N VAL A 65 -29.76 18.14 -3.90
CA VAL A 65 -29.30 17.59 -2.62
C VAL A 65 -30.06 18.21 -1.46
N HIS A 66 -30.34 17.39 -0.46
CA HIS A 66 -30.92 17.81 0.82
C HIS A 66 -29.86 17.74 1.91
N GLY A 67 -29.95 18.66 2.87
CA GLY A 67 -28.94 18.81 3.90
C GLY A 67 -27.85 19.75 3.44
N LEU A 68 -27.79 20.95 4.03
CA LEU A 68 -26.77 21.93 3.73
C LEU A 68 -26.07 22.44 4.98
N PRO A 69 -24.77 22.76 4.89
CA PRO A 69 -24.07 23.43 5.97
C PRO A 69 -24.58 24.87 6.07
N VAL A 70 -25.09 25.26 7.23
CA VAL A 70 -25.47 26.65 7.54
C VAL A 70 -24.25 27.44 7.99
N ALA A 71 -23.43 26.82 8.85
CA ALA A 71 -22.18 27.38 9.31
C ALA A 71 -21.12 26.28 9.44
N VAL A 72 -19.86 26.64 9.16
CA VAL A 72 -18.70 25.78 9.38
C VAL A 72 -17.73 26.51 10.29
N ILE A 73 -17.34 25.84 11.37
CA ILE A 73 -16.40 26.32 12.37
C ILE A 73 -15.16 25.45 12.25
N CYS A 74 -13.99 26.07 12.11
CA CYS A 74 -12.70 25.37 12.08
C CYS A 74 -11.82 25.93 13.19
N ASN A 75 -11.22 25.06 14.02
CA ASN A 75 -10.39 25.47 15.18
C ASN A 75 -11.06 26.56 16.05
N GLY A 76 -12.39 26.50 16.23
CA GLY A 76 -13.15 27.45 17.04
C GLY A 76 -13.43 28.81 16.39
N ARG A 77 -13.15 28.99 15.10
CA ARG A 77 -13.46 30.20 14.33
C ARG A 77 -14.48 29.91 13.24
N VAL A 78 -15.43 30.80 13.02
CA VAL A 78 -16.42 30.68 11.95
C VAL A 78 -15.72 30.92 10.60
N SER A 79 -15.63 29.86 9.80
CA SER A 79 -14.94 29.86 8.49
C SER A 79 -15.91 30.04 7.32
N TYR A 80 -17.18 29.67 7.51
CA TYR A 80 -18.25 29.79 6.52
C TYR A 80 -19.56 30.08 7.22
N THR A 81 -20.31 31.06 6.74
CA THR A 81 -21.69 31.34 7.16
C THR A 81 -22.39 32.15 6.09
N GLU A 82 -23.73 32.08 6.03
CA GLU A 82 -24.55 32.90 5.11
C GLU A 82 -24.13 32.82 3.63
N GLY A 83 -23.67 31.64 3.19
CA GLY A 83 -23.22 31.44 1.80
C GLY A 83 -21.81 31.95 1.49
N SER A 84 -21.15 32.62 2.44
CA SER A 84 -19.85 33.27 2.25
C SER A 84 -18.74 32.59 3.06
N VAL A 85 -17.54 32.57 2.48
CA VAL A 85 -16.32 32.03 3.13
C VAL A 85 -15.54 33.18 3.78
N TYR A 86 -15.23 33.02 5.06
CA TYR A 86 -14.46 33.98 5.87
C TYR A 86 -13.08 33.43 6.27
N ALA A 87 -12.68 32.27 5.76
CA ALA A 87 -11.41 31.65 6.06
C ALA A 87 -10.23 32.47 5.52
N THR A 88 -9.24 32.75 6.38
CA THR A 88 -7.99 33.38 5.96
C THR A 88 -6.99 32.34 5.45
N PRO A 89 -6.18 32.66 4.43
CA PRO A 89 -5.01 31.86 4.10
C PRO A 89 -4.15 31.69 5.36
N SER A 90 -3.63 30.49 5.62
CA SER A 90 -2.90 30.08 6.84
C SER A 90 -3.73 29.76 8.10
N SER A 91 -5.06 29.82 8.06
CA SER A 91 -5.90 29.41 9.20
C SER A 91 -5.85 27.91 9.54
N GLY A 92 -5.48 27.07 8.56
CA GLY A 92 -5.28 25.64 8.74
C GLY A 92 -3.91 25.28 9.33
N ARG A 93 -3.83 24.16 10.03
CA ARG A 93 -2.58 23.61 10.58
C ARG A 93 -2.40 22.16 10.18
N PHE A 94 -1.15 21.73 10.01
CA PHE A 94 -0.83 20.31 9.87
C PHE A 94 -1.18 19.56 11.17
N VAL A 95 -1.72 18.35 11.02
CA VAL A 95 -2.06 17.47 12.15
C VAL A 95 -1.22 16.21 12.01
N PRO A 96 -0.23 15.98 12.90
CA PRO A 96 0.56 14.76 12.86
C PRO A 96 -0.33 13.55 13.14
N THR A 97 -0.10 12.46 12.41
CA THR A 97 -0.84 11.20 12.56
C THR A 97 0.10 10.15 13.15
N PRO A 98 -0.02 9.82 14.44
CA PRO A 98 0.86 8.83 15.05
C PRO A 98 0.68 7.46 14.40
N PRO A 99 1.77 6.69 14.19
CA PRO A 99 1.68 5.34 13.64
C PRO A 99 0.92 4.40 14.58
N ASN A 100 0.64 3.19 14.11
CA ASN A 100 0.04 2.11 14.91
C ASN A 100 -1.30 2.48 15.57
N SER A 101 -2.24 3.02 14.78
CA SER A 101 -3.62 3.23 15.24
C SER A 101 -4.19 1.96 15.85
N VAL A 102 -4.65 2.03 17.10
CA VAL A 102 -5.30 0.90 17.80
C VAL A 102 -6.55 0.43 17.04
N TYR A 103 -7.24 1.34 16.34
CA TYR A 103 -8.42 0.99 15.55
C TYR A 103 -8.09 0.03 14.39
N VAL A 104 -6.90 0.15 13.80
CA VAL A 104 -6.43 -0.68 12.68
C VAL A 104 -5.65 -1.88 13.21
N TYR A 105 -4.64 -1.60 14.03
CA TYR A 105 -3.61 -2.54 14.46
C TYR A 105 -3.91 -3.23 15.79
N GLY A 106 -4.94 -2.83 16.52
CA GLY A 106 -5.24 -3.40 17.85
C GLY A 106 -5.55 -4.91 17.84
N ARG A 107 -5.88 -5.48 16.67
CA ARG A 107 -6.06 -6.94 16.50
C ARG A 107 -4.83 -7.64 15.91
N VAL A 108 -3.87 -6.89 15.38
CA VAL A 108 -2.75 -7.45 14.62
C VAL A 108 -1.81 -8.22 15.55
N GLU A 109 -1.45 -7.66 16.70
CA GLU A 109 -0.56 -8.34 17.65
C GLU A 109 -1.13 -9.67 18.15
N ALA A 110 -2.39 -9.68 18.59
CA ALA A 110 -3.06 -10.91 19.02
C ALA A 110 -3.18 -11.93 17.88
N ARG A 111 -3.47 -11.46 16.67
CA ARG A 111 -3.51 -12.31 15.47
C ARG A 111 -2.14 -12.92 15.19
N ASP A 112 -1.08 -12.12 15.17
CA ASP A 112 0.27 -12.56 14.83
C ASP A 112 0.80 -13.56 15.85
N MET A 113 0.49 -13.34 17.14
CA MET A 113 0.77 -14.30 18.21
C MET A 113 0.02 -15.62 18.00
N SER A 114 -1.27 -15.57 17.63
CA SER A 114 -2.07 -16.78 17.39
C SER A 114 -1.68 -17.54 16.12
N LEU A 115 -1.15 -16.84 15.11
CA LEU A 115 -0.71 -17.40 13.84
C LEU A 115 0.78 -17.75 13.83
N ALA A 116 1.49 -17.57 14.95
CA ALA A 116 2.90 -17.89 15.06
C ALA A 116 3.13 -19.38 14.72
N PRO A 117 3.90 -19.69 13.66
CA PRO A 117 4.08 -21.07 13.23
C PRO A 117 4.80 -21.86 14.31
N GLN A 118 4.27 -23.02 14.66
CA GLN A 118 4.90 -23.94 15.59
C GLN A 118 5.78 -24.93 14.84
N LYS A 119 7.05 -25.03 15.25
CA LYS A 119 7.93 -26.08 14.73
C LYS A 119 7.41 -27.45 15.17
N VAL A 120 7.40 -28.41 14.25
CA VAL A 120 7.14 -29.79 14.62
C VAL A 120 8.39 -30.35 15.29
N SER A 121 8.27 -30.81 16.53
CA SER A 121 9.39 -31.44 17.24
C SER A 121 9.70 -32.78 16.57
N ARG A 122 10.93 -32.91 16.06
CA ARG A 122 11.47 -34.14 15.47
C ARG A 122 12.88 -34.35 16.03
N GLU A 123 13.26 -35.60 16.20
CA GLU A 123 14.67 -35.92 16.42
C GLU A 123 15.49 -35.46 15.22
N PRO A 124 16.76 -35.07 15.42
CA PRO A 124 17.68 -34.81 14.32
C PRO A 124 17.69 -35.98 13.32
N TYR A 125 17.83 -35.67 12.04
CA TYR A 125 17.96 -36.70 11.02
C TYR A 125 19.35 -37.34 11.12
N GLU A 126 19.40 -38.59 11.59
CA GLU A 126 20.62 -39.40 11.71
C GLU A 126 20.77 -40.42 10.56
N GLY A 127 19.88 -40.38 9.57
CA GLY A 127 19.93 -41.29 8.44
C GLY A 127 21.10 -40.98 7.49
N GLU A 128 21.44 -41.94 6.64
CA GLU A 128 22.43 -41.72 5.60
C GLU A 128 21.98 -40.57 4.68
N THR A 129 22.86 -39.59 4.49
CA THR A 129 22.69 -38.52 3.51
C THR A 129 23.49 -38.89 2.27
N VAL A 130 22.92 -38.72 1.08
CA VAL A 130 23.73 -38.82 -0.13
C VAL A 130 24.69 -37.64 -0.15
N SER A 131 25.99 -37.91 -0.14
CA SER A 131 27.00 -36.88 -0.32
C SER A 131 26.89 -36.37 -1.74
N THR A 132 26.38 -35.15 -1.91
CA THR A 132 26.46 -34.43 -3.19
C THR A 132 27.87 -33.88 -3.38
N ALA A 133 28.85 -34.78 -3.45
CA ALA A 133 30.21 -34.48 -3.85
C ALA A 133 30.44 -35.13 -5.22
N ASP A 134 30.50 -34.28 -6.24
CA ASP A 134 31.16 -34.50 -7.53
C ASP A 134 30.79 -35.75 -8.34
N THR A 135 29.71 -35.64 -9.13
CA THR A 135 29.79 -36.15 -10.52
C THR A 135 30.70 -35.22 -11.33
N THR A 136 31.99 -35.31 -11.06
CA THR A 136 33.03 -35.14 -12.07
C THR A 136 33.29 -36.55 -12.62
N ASP A 137 32.39 -37.12 -13.41
CA ASP A 137 32.30 -36.84 -14.83
C ASP A 137 31.21 -35.82 -15.24
N GLY A 138 31.59 -34.54 -15.22
CA GLY A 138 31.05 -33.56 -16.15
C GLY A 138 29.86 -32.69 -15.74
N LYS A 139 29.70 -32.24 -14.48
CA LYS A 139 29.18 -30.90 -14.10
C LYS A 139 29.00 -30.76 -12.57
N GLN A 140 29.83 -29.93 -11.94
CA GLN A 140 29.79 -29.65 -10.49
C GLN A 140 28.56 -28.81 -10.10
N SER A 141 27.84 -29.25 -9.07
CA SER A 141 26.69 -28.54 -8.47
C SER A 141 27.05 -27.96 -7.11
N CYS A 142 26.64 -26.71 -6.90
CA CYS A 142 26.75 -25.94 -5.68
C CYS A 142 25.70 -26.35 -4.62
N HIS A 143 26.13 -26.54 -3.36
CA HIS A 143 25.69 -25.76 -2.18
C HIS A 143 25.93 -26.52 -0.86
N GLU A 144 26.86 -25.99 -0.06
CA GLU A 144 27.05 -26.33 1.36
C GLU A 144 25.93 -25.72 2.23
N THR A 145 25.64 -26.38 3.35
CA THR A 145 24.70 -25.93 4.39
C THR A 145 25.33 -24.79 5.21
N PRO A 146 24.62 -23.70 5.53
CA PRO A 146 25.22 -22.63 6.31
C PRO A 146 25.39 -23.07 7.78
N VAL A 147 26.65 -23.17 8.21
CA VAL A 147 27.04 -23.28 9.62
C VAL A 147 26.69 -21.96 10.33
N LYS A 148 26.22 -22.07 11.57
CA LYS A 148 26.03 -20.93 12.48
C LYS A 148 27.40 -20.34 12.81
N GLU A 149 27.72 -19.18 12.25
CA GLU A 149 28.79 -18.33 12.78
C GLU A 149 28.19 -17.13 13.52
N GLU A 150 28.50 -17.07 14.82
CA GLU A 150 28.35 -15.87 15.62
C GLU A 150 29.33 -14.80 15.10
N ASN A 151 28.85 -13.56 14.98
CA ASN A 151 29.60 -12.33 14.75
C ASN A 151 30.36 -12.19 13.42
N VAL A 152 29.69 -11.64 12.40
CA VAL A 152 30.37 -11.10 11.21
C VAL A 152 30.27 -9.57 11.20
N LEU A 153 31.35 -8.92 11.65
CA LEU A 153 31.70 -7.56 11.25
C LEU A 153 32.21 -7.57 9.79
N PRO A 154 32.04 -6.49 9.00
CA PRO A 154 32.36 -6.54 7.59
C PRO A 154 33.83 -6.15 7.38
N THR A 155 34.70 -7.09 7.00
CA THR A 155 35.92 -6.70 6.28
C THR A 155 36.45 -7.80 5.36
N GLN A 156 36.75 -7.37 4.13
CA GLN A 156 37.56 -7.99 3.06
C GLN A 156 36.81 -8.87 2.04
N VAL A 157 36.43 -8.19 0.94
CA VAL A 157 35.86 -8.74 -0.28
C VAL A 157 37.01 -9.25 -1.15
N SER A 158 36.94 -10.50 -1.61
CA SER A 158 37.84 -11.06 -2.62
C SER A 158 37.37 -10.69 -4.05
N ASP A 159 38.34 -10.44 -4.92
CA ASP A 159 38.24 -9.68 -6.18
C ASP A 159 37.51 -10.33 -7.38
N HIS A 160 36.69 -11.36 -7.20
CA HIS A 160 36.14 -12.12 -8.35
C HIS A 160 34.63 -12.39 -8.35
N PHE A 161 33.80 -11.53 -7.74
CA PHE A 161 32.36 -11.52 -7.98
C PHE A 161 31.90 -10.18 -8.55
N HIS A 162 31.50 -10.20 -9.82
CA HIS A 162 31.22 -9.00 -10.63
C HIS A 162 30.27 -8.00 -9.95
N GLN A 163 30.76 -6.77 -9.75
CA GLN A 163 29.94 -5.60 -9.49
C GLN A 163 29.37 -5.10 -10.82
N ARG A 164 28.07 -5.31 -11.08
CA ARG A 164 27.33 -4.50 -12.05
C ARG A 164 26.20 -3.74 -11.36
N PRO A 165 25.99 -2.47 -11.72
CA PRO A 165 24.97 -1.66 -11.07
C PRO A 165 23.58 -2.22 -11.38
N PRO A 166 22.63 -2.11 -10.43
CA PRO A 166 21.25 -2.51 -10.66
C PRO A 166 20.66 -1.74 -11.85
N THR A 167 19.72 -2.35 -12.55
CA THR A 167 18.94 -1.62 -13.57
C THR A 167 18.21 -0.45 -12.91
N ARG A 168 17.81 0.56 -13.69
CA ARG A 168 17.18 1.82 -13.21
C ARG A 168 15.93 1.60 -12.32
N ALA A 169 15.34 0.41 -12.32
CA ALA A 169 14.20 0.01 -11.48
C ALA A 169 14.58 -0.79 -10.20
N GLY A 170 15.88 -0.90 -9.88
CA GLY A 170 16.36 -1.54 -8.64
C GLY A 170 16.30 -3.07 -8.60
N GLY A 171 15.80 -3.72 -9.65
CA GLY A 171 15.73 -5.19 -9.77
C GLY A 171 16.82 -5.79 -10.67
N ARG A 172 17.15 -7.07 -10.42
CA ARG A 172 17.96 -7.89 -11.34
C ARG A 172 17.09 -8.31 -12.54
N ASN A 173 17.58 -8.12 -13.77
CA ASN A 173 16.88 -8.57 -14.96
C ASN A 173 17.00 -10.10 -15.10
N MET A 174 15.90 -10.84 -14.94
CA MET A 174 15.92 -12.31 -15.01
C MET A 174 16.10 -12.86 -16.44
N GLN A 175 15.83 -12.06 -17.47
CA GLN A 175 15.92 -12.47 -18.88
C GLN A 175 17.35 -12.40 -19.44
N GLU A 176 18.26 -11.74 -18.72
CA GLU A 176 19.70 -11.69 -19.04
C GLU A 176 20.51 -12.67 -18.18
N SER A 177 19.82 -13.65 -17.56
CA SER A 177 20.47 -14.70 -16.80
C SER A 177 21.39 -15.50 -17.71
N SER A 178 22.68 -15.59 -17.36
CA SER A 178 23.67 -16.40 -18.08
C SER A 178 23.53 -17.91 -17.81
N PHE A 179 22.36 -18.37 -17.37
CA PHE A 179 22.06 -19.79 -17.22
C PHE A 179 21.87 -20.42 -18.60
N SER A 180 22.92 -21.05 -19.10
CA SER A 180 22.83 -21.95 -20.26
C SER A 180 22.76 -23.38 -19.74
N LEU A 181 21.58 -24.01 -19.82
CA LEU A 181 21.41 -25.43 -19.55
C LEU A 181 21.92 -26.21 -20.76
N THR A 182 23.24 -26.42 -20.83
CA THR A 182 23.80 -27.41 -21.75
C THR A 182 23.68 -28.79 -21.10
N GLY A 183 23.20 -29.80 -21.83
CA GLY A 183 23.02 -31.17 -21.34
C GLY A 183 21.62 -31.73 -21.63
N GLU A 184 21.51 -33.06 -21.76
CA GLU A 184 20.24 -33.75 -21.99
C GLU A 184 19.34 -33.62 -20.74
N GLN A 185 18.17 -33.00 -20.91
CA GLN A 185 17.17 -32.82 -19.84
C GLN A 185 16.18 -33.99 -19.85
N PHE A 186 15.66 -34.31 -18.65
CA PHE A 186 14.75 -35.45 -18.44
C PHE A 186 13.43 -35.34 -19.23
N ASP A 187 13.10 -34.16 -19.77
CA ASP A 187 11.93 -33.86 -20.58
C ASP A 187 12.25 -33.60 -22.07
N ASP A 188 13.52 -33.66 -22.50
CA ASP A 188 13.90 -33.49 -23.91
C ASP A 188 13.27 -34.54 -24.83
N ARG A 189 12.98 -35.72 -24.28
CA ARG A 189 12.31 -36.83 -24.99
C ARG A 189 10.79 -36.68 -25.02
N LYS A 190 10.22 -35.69 -24.33
CA LYS A 190 8.79 -35.36 -24.41
C LYS A 190 8.61 -34.41 -25.57
N TYR A 191 7.73 -34.79 -26.50
CA TYR A 191 7.41 -33.95 -27.65
C TYR A 191 6.89 -32.58 -27.16
N SER A 192 7.72 -31.54 -27.29
CA SER A 192 7.31 -30.19 -26.91
C SER A 192 6.21 -29.75 -27.88
N ARG A 193 5.05 -29.36 -27.34
CA ARG A 193 4.01 -28.73 -28.15
C ARG A 193 4.57 -27.40 -28.64
N PRO A 194 4.44 -27.04 -29.93
CA PRO A 194 4.92 -25.74 -30.41
C PRO A 194 4.16 -24.64 -29.66
N SER A 195 4.84 -23.97 -28.72
CA SER A 195 4.30 -22.78 -28.07
C SER A 195 4.35 -21.65 -29.10
N SER A 196 3.19 -21.25 -29.61
CA SER A 196 3.09 -20.06 -30.46
C SER A 196 3.53 -18.84 -29.65
N ARG A 197 4.67 -18.25 -29.98
CA ARG A 197 5.11 -16.99 -29.41
C ARG A 197 4.23 -15.88 -30.00
N VAL A 198 3.23 -15.41 -29.24
CA VAL A 198 2.40 -14.28 -29.67
C VAL A 198 3.21 -12.99 -29.51
N LEU A 199 3.83 -12.55 -30.61
CA LEU A 199 4.36 -11.21 -30.74
C LEU A 199 3.18 -10.24 -30.95
N GLY A 200 2.73 -9.63 -29.86
CA GLY A 200 1.61 -8.68 -29.84
C GLY A 200 0.39 -9.24 -29.12
N PRO A 201 0.31 -9.12 -27.78
CA PRO A 201 -0.92 -9.41 -27.07
C PRO A 201 -2.05 -8.48 -27.56
N PRO A 202 -3.32 -8.93 -27.57
CA PRO A 202 -4.45 -8.12 -28.00
C PRO A 202 -4.66 -6.96 -27.03
N GLY A 203 -4.03 -5.83 -27.35
CA GLY A 203 -4.01 -4.62 -26.51
C GLY A 203 -3.38 -3.39 -27.16
N GLY A 204 -3.09 -3.43 -28.47
CA GLY A 204 -2.70 -2.24 -29.25
C GLY A 204 -1.28 -1.72 -29.02
N ARG A 205 -0.67 -1.22 -30.10
CA ARG A 205 0.61 -0.48 -30.04
C ARG A 205 0.28 0.92 -29.54
N SER A 206 0.85 1.35 -28.41
CA SER A 206 0.80 2.76 -28.03
C SER A 206 1.69 3.56 -28.99
N SER A 207 1.09 4.17 -30.01
CA SER A 207 1.74 5.23 -30.78
C SER A 207 1.71 6.50 -29.92
N GLY A 208 2.79 6.76 -29.20
CA GLY A 208 3.08 8.12 -28.75
C GLY A 208 3.47 8.95 -29.97
N LEU A 209 2.64 9.95 -30.28
CA LEU A 209 2.98 11.23 -30.90
C LEU A 209 1.69 12.07 -30.92
N TRP A 210 1.87 13.36 -30.61
CA TRP A 210 0.89 14.44 -30.34
C TRP A 210 0.31 14.48 -28.91
#